data_AF-A0A9W9CEW8-F1
#
_entry.id   AF-A0A9W9CEW8-F1
#
_cell.length_a   1.000
_cell.length_b   1.000
_cell.length_c   1.000
_cell.angle_alpha   90.00
_cell.angle_beta   90.00
_cell.angle_gamma   90.00
#
_symmetry.space_group_name_H-M   'P 1'
#
loop_
_entity.id
_entity.type
_entity.pdbx_description
1 polymer ?
#
loop_
_entity_poly.entity_id
_entity_poly.type
_entity_poly.pdbx_seq_one_letter_code
_entity_poly.pdbx_strand_id
1 'polypeptide(L)'
;MSSDWTDKVDKSALSNLYFEVMHSAMLLQLEEPWQGQLPSGIQGQEANTMFKIWAAGMPIFVSAALRQLRSRQGINMMRYYHGPIFGRIQAVLDEHGGYHAWPRGRNLEPILATLFYALEACTWDDPWRTWCLDTMGKTVNILKLKNAKEFKKVLDFFPTTDRYQDLIEDVWAQIRHASVPSTPSCVLQVFRQH
;
A
#
# COMPACT_ATOMS: atom_id res chain seq x y z
N MET A 1 -7.72 -28.03 0.18
CA MET A 1 -8.63 -28.22 1.33
C MET A 1 -9.62 -27.07 1.35
N SER A 2 -10.91 -27.42 1.28
CA SER A 2 -12.14 -26.61 1.44
C SER A 2 -12.35 -25.39 0.53
N SER A 3 -12.87 -25.65 -0.68
CA SER A 3 -13.49 -24.65 -1.58
C SER A 3 -14.97 -24.38 -1.28
N ASP A 4 -15.57 -25.08 -0.30
CA ASP A 4 -17.02 -25.07 -0.09
C ASP A 4 -17.57 -23.80 0.59
N TRP A 5 -16.69 -22.97 1.16
CA TRP A 5 -17.10 -21.71 1.80
C TRP A 5 -17.23 -20.54 0.81
N THR A 6 -16.52 -20.59 -0.32
CA THR A 6 -16.47 -19.47 -1.28
C THR A 6 -17.62 -19.44 -2.28
N ASP A 7 -18.32 -20.56 -2.46
CA ASP A 7 -19.39 -20.71 -3.46
C ASP A 7 -20.75 -20.11 -3.04
N LYS A 8 -20.85 -19.59 -1.81
CA LYS A 8 -22.09 -19.00 -1.26
C LYS A 8 -21.98 -17.54 -0.84
N VAL A 9 -20.97 -16.80 -1.31
CA VAL A 9 -20.88 -15.37 -0.98
C VAL A 9 -21.73 -14.58 -1.97
N ASP A 10 -22.88 -14.09 -1.50
CA ASP A 10 -23.79 -13.23 -2.25
C ASP A 10 -23.07 -11.94 -2.73
N LYS A 11 -23.32 -11.56 -3.99
CA LYS A 11 -22.82 -10.31 -4.59
C LYS A 11 -23.29 -9.09 -3.80
N SER A 12 -24.50 -9.14 -3.21
CA SER A 12 -24.99 -8.08 -2.33
C SER A 12 -24.13 -7.98 -1.07
N ALA A 13 -23.76 -9.11 -0.47
CA ALA A 13 -22.90 -9.14 0.72
C ALA A 13 -21.49 -8.58 0.44
N LEU A 14 -20.90 -8.89 -0.71
CA LEU A 14 -19.60 -8.33 -1.12
C LEU A 14 -19.64 -6.83 -1.43
N SER A 15 -20.80 -6.30 -1.84
CA SER A 15 -20.98 -4.88 -2.10
C SER A 15 -21.22 -4.12 -0.80
N ASN A 16 -22.04 -4.68 0.09
CA ASN A 16 -22.27 -4.13 1.43
C ASN A 16 -20.97 -4.10 2.23
N LEU A 17 -20.17 -5.17 2.22
CA LEU A 17 -18.88 -5.20 2.90
C LEU A 17 -17.92 -4.12 2.37
N TYR A 18 -17.92 -3.86 1.07
CA TYR A 18 -17.13 -2.75 0.50
C TYR A 18 -17.59 -1.40 1.07
N PHE A 19 -18.90 -1.11 1.03
CA PHE A 19 -19.42 0.16 1.54
C PHE A 19 -19.21 0.32 3.04
N GLU A 20 -19.43 -0.73 3.83
CA GLU A 20 -19.22 -0.75 5.27
C GLU A 20 -17.76 -0.50 5.63
N VAL A 21 -16.81 -1.08 4.89
CA VAL A 21 -15.39 -0.87 5.14
C VAL A 21 -14.95 0.52 4.73
N MET A 22 -15.43 1.03 3.59
CA MET A 22 -15.16 2.41 3.18
C MET A 22 -15.71 3.41 4.20
N HIS A 23 -16.93 3.19 4.68
CA HIS A 23 -17.55 3.99 5.73
C HIS A 23 -16.78 3.92 7.05
N SER A 24 -16.44 2.71 7.51
CA SER A 24 -15.71 2.50 8.76
C SER A 24 -14.31 3.12 8.73
N ALA A 25 -13.63 3.06 7.58
CA ALA A 25 -12.34 3.71 7.44
C ALA A 25 -12.42 5.24 7.39
N MET A 26 -13.50 5.80 6.82
CA MET A 26 -13.76 7.24 6.93
C MET A 26 -14.00 7.63 8.38
N LEU A 27 -14.76 6.85 9.15
CA LEU A 27 -14.99 7.11 10.57
C LEU A 27 -13.71 7.01 11.40
N LEU A 28 -12.89 5.96 11.22
CA LEU A 28 -11.61 5.83 11.91
C LEU A 28 -10.67 7.02 11.68
N GLN A 29 -10.73 7.64 10.49
CA GLN A 29 -9.95 8.84 10.18
C GLN A 29 -10.51 10.11 10.83
N LEU A 30 -11.83 10.20 11.05
CA LEU A 30 -12.46 11.36 11.68
C LEU A 30 -12.36 11.33 13.20
N GLU A 31 -12.55 10.15 13.78
CA GLU A 31 -12.57 9.97 15.23
C GLU A 31 -11.17 9.87 15.84
N GLU A 32 -10.17 9.49 15.03
CA GLU A 32 -8.78 9.25 15.42
C GLU A 32 -8.68 8.58 16.82
N PRO A 33 -9.33 7.42 17.04
CA PRO A 33 -9.58 6.89 18.39
C PRO A 33 -8.31 6.58 19.18
N TRP A 34 -7.17 6.47 18.50
CA TRP A 34 -5.86 6.28 19.12
C TRP A 34 -5.34 7.53 19.85
N GLN A 35 -5.78 8.75 19.53
CA GLN A 35 -5.21 9.98 20.08
C GLN A 35 -5.18 10.03 21.61
N GLY A 36 -6.21 9.50 22.29
CA GLY A 36 -6.28 9.48 23.75
C GLY A 36 -5.35 8.47 24.44
N GLN A 37 -4.68 7.61 23.67
CA GLN A 37 -3.84 6.51 24.16
C GLN A 37 -2.36 6.69 23.82
N LEU A 38 -2.01 7.74 23.07
CA LEU A 38 -0.64 7.96 22.62
C LEU A 38 0.23 8.59 23.72
N PRO A 39 1.50 8.14 23.86
CA PRO A 39 2.44 8.81 24.74
C PRO A 39 2.71 10.25 24.27
N SER A 40 3.06 11.16 25.17
CA SER A 40 3.44 12.52 24.78
C SER A 40 4.81 12.56 24.09
N GLY A 41 5.04 13.57 23.25
CA GLY A 41 6.34 13.84 22.62
C GLY A 41 6.56 13.06 21.31
N ILE A 42 7.83 12.86 20.93
CA ILE A 42 8.23 12.32 19.62
C ILE A 42 7.65 10.92 19.38
N GLN A 43 7.69 10.04 20.40
CA GLN A 43 7.13 8.69 20.28
C GLN A 43 5.62 8.69 20.00
N GLY A 44 4.89 9.66 20.59
CA GLY A 44 3.48 9.88 20.31
C GLY A 44 3.23 10.32 18.89
N GLN A 45 4.02 11.27 18.40
CA GLN A 45 3.93 11.74 17.02
C GLN A 45 4.22 10.61 16.02
N GLU A 46 5.27 9.82 16.25
CA GLU A 46 5.59 8.68 15.38
C GLU A 46 4.45 7.64 15.37
N ALA A 47 3.89 7.31 16.53
CA ALA A 47 2.77 6.39 16.63
C ALA A 47 1.50 6.96 15.96
N ASN A 48 1.24 8.25 16.10
CA ASN A 48 0.12 8.93 15.47
C ASN A 48 0.21 8.84 13.94
N THR A 49 1.37 9.18 13.37
CA THR A 49 1.62 9.10 11.93
C THR A 49 1.45 7.67 11.42
N MET A 50 2.01 6.70 12.14
CA MET A 50 1.84 5.28 11.83
C MET A 50 0.36 4.86 11.80
N PHE A 51 -0.42 5.22 12.82
CA PHE A 51 -1.85 4.87 12.88
C PHE A 51 -2.67 5.55 11.78
N LYS A 52 -2.43 6.84 11.49
CA LYS A 52 -3.11 7.56 10.41
C LYS A 52 -2.88 6.90 9.06
N ILE A 53 -1.63 6.55 8.76
CA ILE A 53 -1.27 5.90 7.49
C ILE A 53 -1.87 4.50 7.43
N TRP A 54 -1.75 3.71 8.51
CA TRP A 54 -2.32 2.38 8.57
C TRP A 54 -3.84 2.39 8.36
N ALA A 55 -4.55 3.28 9.04
CA ALA A 55 -5.99 3.46 8.88
C ALA A 55 -6.38 3.84 7.44
N ALA A 56 -5.56 4.66 6.75
CA ALA A 56 -5.76 4.98 5.35
C ALA A 56 -5.44 3.80 4.40
N GLY A 57 -4.53 2.91 4.78
CA GLY A 57 -4.16 1.71 4.02
C GLY A 57 -5.22 0.60 4.03
N MET A 58 -5.97 0.46 5.13
CA MET A 58 -6.95 -0.63 5.31
C MET A 58 -8.03 -0.71 4.21
N PRO A 59 -8.65 0.41 3.76
CA PRO A 59 -9.55 0.41 2.60
C PRO A 59 -8.95 -0.16 1.33
N ILE A 60 -7.67 0.14 1.09
CA ILE A 60 -6.96 -0.31 -0.11
C ILE A 60 -6.77 -1.82 -0.04
N PHE A 61 -6.32 -2.34 1.11
CA PHE A 61 -6.21 -3.78 1.35
C PHE A 61 -7.54 -4.50 1.14
N VAL A 62 -8.62 -4.03 1.76
CA VAL A 62 -9.93 -4.70 1.62
C VAL A 62 -10.44 -4.64 0.19
N SER A 63 -10.25 -3.52 -0.51
CA SER A 63 -10.62 -3.40 -1.92
C SER A 63 -9.86 -4.42 -2.78
N ALA A 64 -8.57 -4.62 -2.52
CA ALA A 64 -7.75 -5.62 -3.21
C ALA A 64 -8.18 -7.05 -2.87
N ALA A 65 -8.46 -7.36 -1.60
CA ALA A 65 -8.94 -8.67 -1.17
C ALA A 65 -10.31 -9.02 -1.81
N LEU A 66 -11.25 -8.07 -1.82
CA LEU A 66 -12.53 -8.22 -2.49
C LEU A 66 -12.37 -8.40 -4.00
N ARG A 67 -11.41 -7.69 -4.61
CA ARG A 67 -11.05 -7.89 -6.02
C ARG A 67 -10.48 -9.29 -6.27
N GLN A 68 -9.68 -9.85 -5.39
CA GLN A 68 -9.23 -11.23 -5.58
C GLN A 68 -10.41 -12.22 -5.50
N LEU A 69 -11.32 -12.02 -4.55
CA LEU A 69 -12.49 -12.87 -4.37
C LEU A 69 -13.45 -12.83 -5.57
N ARG A 70 -13.85 -11.64 -6.05
CA ARG A 70 -14.79 -11.60 -7.19
C ARG A 70 -14.13 -12.03 -8.51
N SER A 71 -12.80 -11.95 -8.63
CA SER A 71 -12.07 -12.44 -9.81
C SER A 71 -12.16 -13.96 -9.91
N ARG A 72 -12.11 -14.67 -8.77
CA ARG A 72 -12.33 -16.12 -8.71
C ARG A 72 -13.76 -16.51 -9.12
N GLN A 73 -14.72 -15.60 -8.95
CA GLN A 73 -16.12 -15.78 -9.34
C GLN A 73 -16.42 -15.34 -10.78
N GLY A 74 -15.41 -14.95 -11.57
CA GLY A 74 -15.59 -14.53 -12.97
C GLY A 74 -16.34 -13.20 -13.13
N ILE A 75 -16.42 -12.38 -12.08
CA ILE A 75 -17.14 -11.10 -12.11
C ILE A 75 -16.20 -10.01 -12.63
N ASN A 76 -16.63 -9.30 -13.68
CA ASN A 76 -15.88 -8.17 -14.23
C ASN A 76 -15.76 -7.04 -13.18
N MET A 77 -14.53 -6.59 -12.94
CA MET A 77 -14.21 -5.61 -11.92
C MET A 77 -14.15 -4.22 -12.53
N MET A 78 -14.97 -3.29 -12.04
CA MET A 78 -14.62 -1.88 -12.21
C MET A 78 -13.38 -1.55 -11.37
N ARG A 79 -12.45 -0.81 -11.96
CA ARG A 79 -11.31 -0.25 -11.23
C ARG A 79 -11.82 0.80 -10.25
N TYR A 80 -11.41 0.70 -9.00
CA TYR A 80 -11.70 1.73 -8.01
C TYR A 80 -10.65 2.84 -8.11
N TYR A 81 -11.09 4.09 -8.14
CA TYR A 81 -10.18 5.23 -8.12
C TYR A 81 -9.74 5.51 -6.66
N HIS A 82 -8.49 5.16 -6.36
CA HIS A 82 -7.90 5.33 -5.02
C HIS A 82 -7.13 6.65 -4.81
N GLY A 83 -7.08 7.51 -5.84
CA GLY A 83 -6.33 8.78 -5.81
C GLY A 83 -6.54 9.65 -4.58
N PRO A 84 -7.78 9.85 -4.06
CA PRO A 84 -8.00 10.65 -2.86
C PRO A 84 -7.40 10.01 -1.60
N ILE A 85 -7.29 8.68 -1.54
CA ILE A 85 -6.65 7.98 -0.44
C ILE A 85 -5.13 8.14 -0.54
N PHE A 86 -4.58 7.98 -1.75
CA PHE A 86 -3.15 8.18 -1.99
C PHE A 86 -2.69 9.59 -1.66
N GLY A 87 -3.43 10.61 -2.09
CA GLY A 87 -3.13 12.01 -1.77
C GLY A 87 -3.15 12.29 -0.26
N ARG A 88 -4.01 11.61 0.51
CA ARG A 88 -4.00 11.72 1.98
C ARG A 88 -2.78 11.05 2.60
N ILE A 89 -2.45 9.83 2.17
CA ILE A 89 -1.23 9.14 2.65
C ILE A 89 -0.01 10.01 2.37
N GLN A 90 0.07 10.58 1.17
CA GLN A 90 1.11 11.52 0.80
C GLN A 90 1.11 12.75 1.72
N ALA A 91 -0.03 13.40 1.93
CA ALA A 91 -0.11 14.57 2.79
C ALA A 91 0.37 14.30 4.22
N VAL A 92 0.02 13.14 4.80
CA VAL A 92 0.48 12.73 6.14
C VAL A 92 1.99 12.44 6.16
N LEU A 93 2.54 11.84 5.11
CA LEU A 93 3.98 11.56 5.01
C LEU A 93 4.82 12.80 4.70
N ASP A 94 4.27 13.75 3.97
CA ASP A 94 4.94 15.00 3.61
C ASP A 94 4.77 16.08 4.69
N GLU A 95 3.96 15.81 5.71
CA GLU A 95 3.72 16.71 6.84
C GLU A 95 5.01 16.97 7.66
N HIS A 96 5.18 18.22 8.12
CA HIS A 96 6.22 18.70 9.05
C HIS A 96 7.59 17.99 8.98
N GLY A 97 8.35 18.22 7.92
CA GLY A 97 9.76 17.78 7.81
C GLY A 97 10.01 16.61 6.85
N GLY A 98 8.98 16.11 6.17
CA GLY A 98 9.08 15.08 5.14
C GLY A 98 9.70 13.79 5.68
N TYR A 99 10.48 13.08 4.84
CA TYR A 99 11.02 11.76 5.21
C TYR A 99 11.94 11.75 6.43
N HIS A 100 12.43 12.91 6.88
CA HIS A 100 13.21 13.03 8.10
C HIS A 100 12.37 12.87 9.37
N ALA A 101 11.10 13.29 9.31
CA ALA A 101 10.14 13.23 10.40
C ALA A 101 9.31 11.94 10.42
N TRP A 102 9.58 11.01 9.49
CA TRP A 102 8.89 9.72 9.48
C TRP A 102 9.19 8.89 10.73
N PRO A 103 8.24 8.03 11.15
CA PRO A 103 8.44 7.07 12.21
C PRO A 103 9.71 6.23 12.02
N ARG A 104 10.30 5.78 13.12
CA ARG A 104 11.52 4.96 13.09
C ARG A 104 11.26 3.54 13.61
N GLY A 105 12.15 2.63 13.23
CA GLY A 105 12.07 1.24 13.66
C GLY A 105 10.73 0.60 13.27
N ARG A 106 10.11 -0.12 14.21
CA ARG A 106 8.88 -0.89 13.96
C ARG A 106 7.67 -0.04 13.59
N ASN A 107 7.62 1.23 14.00
CA ASN A 107 6.52 2.12 13.64
C ASN A 107 6.50 2.48 12.14
N LEU A 108 7.59 2.22 11.43
CA LEU A 108 7.70 2.43 9.99
C LEU A 108 7.21 1.23 9.16
N GLU A 109 7.08 0.05 9.77
CA GLU A 109 6.63 -1.18 9.10
C GLU A 109 5.18 -1.06 8.56
N PRO A 110 4.21 -0.48 9.29
CA PRO A 110 2.83 -0.30 8.78
C PRO A 110 2.76 0.69 7.61
N ILE A 111 3.70 1.63 7.54
CA ILE A 111 3.81 2.55 6.40
C ILE A 111 4.26 1.77 5.17
N LEU A 112 5.27 0.90 5.32
CA LEU A 112 5.73 0.03 4.23
C LEU A 112 4.60 -0.87 3.70
N ALA A 113 3.83 -1.49 4.61
CA ALA A 113 2.68 -2.33 4.24
C ALA A 113 1.61 -1.52 3.48
N THR A 114 1.30 -0.31 3.96
CA THR A 114 0.33 0.58 3.31
C THR A 114 0.77 0.99 1.90
N LEU A 115 2.05 1.32 1.71
CA LEU A 115 2.60 1.66 0.40
C LEU A 115 2.59 0.46 -0.55
N PHE A 116 2.82 -0.75 -0.02
CA PHE A 116 2.70 -1.98 -0.81
C PHE A 116 1.25 -2.19 -1.30
N TYR A 117 0.25 -1.95 -0.43
CA TYR A 117 -1.16 -2.02 -0.81
C TYR A 117 -1.51 -0.97 -1.87
N ALA A 118 -1.03 0.26 -1.69
CA ALA A 118 -1.24 1.33 -2.65
C ALA A 118 -0.63 1.01 -4.03
N LEU A 119 0.58 0.44 -4.05
CA LEU A 119 1.26 0.03 -5.28
C LEU A 119 0.50 -1.06 -6.04
N GLU A 120 -0.10 -2.02 -5.33
CA GLU A 120 -0.90 -3.09 -5.94
C GLU A 120 -2.25 -2.57 -6.48
N ALA A 121 -2.79 -1.54 -5.86
CA ALA A 121 -3.99 -0.87 -6.33
C ALA A 121 -3.75 -0.01 -7.59
N CYS A 122 -2.49 0.40 -7.84
CA CYS A 122 -2.09 1.16 -9.02
C CYS A 122 -2.00 0.28 -10.29
N THR A 123 -2.37 0.85 -11.43
CA THR A 123 -2.04 0.27 -12.74
C THR A 123 -0.64 0.73 -13.19
N TRP A 124 -0.11 0.13 -14.26
CA TRP A 124 1.23 0.46 -14.75
C TRP A 124 1.37 1.92 -15.23
N ASP A 125 0.28 2.50 -15.71
CA ASP A 125 0.13 3.87 -16.19
C ASP A 125 -0.31 4.86 -15.09
N ASP A 126 -0.57 4.39 -13.88
CA ASP A 126 -1.02 5.25 -12.78
C ASP A 126 0.15 6.11 -12.26
N PRO A 127 0.06 7.45 -12.26
CA PRO A 127 1.12 8.32 -11.74
C PRO A 127 1.47 8.03 -10.27
N TRP A 128 0.53 7.50 -9.48
CA TRP A 128 0.77 7.14 -8.08
C TRP A 128 1.72 5.97 -7.92
N ARG A 129 1.90 5.13 -8.96
CA ARG A 129 2.81 3.99 -8.94
C ARG A 129 4.26 4.44 -8.70
N THR A 130 4.71 5.43 -9.44
CA THR A 130 6.07 5.97 -9.33
C THR A 130 6.31 6.54 -7.94
N TRP A 131 5.36 7.34 -7.44
CA TRP A 131 5.44 7.88 -6.08
C TRP A 131 5.50 6.78 -5.01
N CYS A 132 4.69 5.72 -5.15
CA CYS A 132 4.72 4.59 -4.22
C CYS A 132 6.09 3.89 -4.22
N LEU A 133 6.65 3.59 -5.40
CA LEU A 133 7.95 2.93 -5.52
C LEU A 133 9.08 3.76 -4.90
N ASP A 134 9.11 5.06 -5.19
CA ASP A 134 10.12 5.97 -4.64
C ASP A 134 10.02 6.07 -3.11
N THR A 135 8.79 6.17 -2.60
CA THR A 135 8.50 6.28 -1.17
C THR A 135 8.80 4.96 -0.44
N MET A 136 8.50 3.81 -1.06
CA MET A 136 8.91 2.50 -0.55
C MET A 136 10.43 2.36 -0.51
N GLY A 137 11.15 2.85 -1.52
CA GLY A 137 12.61 2.85 -1.55
C GLY A 137 13.21 3.61 -0.35
N LYS A 138 12.67 4.80 -0.04
CA LYS A 138 13.06 5.55 1.17
C LYS A 138 12.77 4.76 2.45
N THR A 139 11.59 4.16 2.53
CA THR A 139 11.13 3.38 3.70
C THR A 139 12.03 2.16 3.94
N VAL A 140 12.34 1.40 2.89
CA VAL A 140 13.27 0.26 2.89
C VAL A 140 14.66 0.67 3.37
N ASN A 141 15.16 1.82 2.90
CA ASN A 141 16.46 2.35 3.30
C ASN A 141 16.49 2.74 4.79
N ILE A 142 15.43 3.37 5.31
CA ILE A 142 15.34 3.73 6.73
C ILE A 142 15.25 2.47 7.61
N LEU A 143 14.49 1.46 7.20
CA LEU A 143 14.40 0.17 7.88
C LEU A 143 15.68 -0.68 7.72
N LYS A 144 16.60 -0.27 6.84
CA LYS A 144 17.85 -0.98 6.53
C LYS A 144 17.62 -2.41 6.04
N LEU A 145 16.55 -2.66 5.30
CA LEU A 145 16.26 -3.98 4.73
C LEU A 145 17.23 -4.25 3.57
N LYS A 146 17.92 -5.39 3.61
CA LYS A 146 19.03 -5.68 2.69
C LYS A 146 18.64 -6.59 1.53
N ASN A 147 17.57 -7.35 1.68
CA ASN A 147 17.19 -8.39 0.72
C ASN A 147 15.67 -8.61 0.72
N ALA A 148 15.18 -9.30 -0.32
CA ALA A 148 13.76 -9.61 -0.50
C ALA A 148 13.17 -10.40 0.68
N LYS A 149 13.97 -11.26 1.32
CA LYS A 149 13.53 -12.06 2.47
C LYS A 149 13.21 -11.21 3.70
N GLU A 150 14.03 -10.19 3.98
CA GLU A 150 13.77 -9.23 5.06
C GLU A 150 12.55 -8.36 4.75
N PHE A 151 12.42 -7.91 3.50
CA PHE A 151 11.25 -7.18 3.01
C PHE A 151 9.96 -7.99 3.16
N LYS A 152 9.98 -9.24 2.69
CA LYS A 152 8.89 -10.20 2.86
C LYS A 152 8.53 -10.39 4.34
N LYS A 153 9.54 -10.61 5.19
CA LYS A 153 9.33 -10.84 6.63
C LYS A 153 8.58 -9.68 7.29
N VAL A 154 8.87 -8.43 6.89
CA VAL A 154 8.11 -7.26 7.39
C VAL A 154 6.66 -7.33 6.92
N LEU A 155 6.42 -7.60 5.64
CA LEU A 155 5.07 -7.66 5.07
C LEU A 155 4.24 -8.83 5.62
N ASP A 156 4.86 -9.95 5.97
CA ASP A 156 4.18 -11.13 6.53
C ASP A 156 3.56 -10.88 7.93
N PHE A 157 3.95 -9.79 8.62
CA PHE A 157 3.27 -9.36 9.86
C PHE A 157 1.91 -8.70 9.61
N PHE A 158 1.60 -8.33 8.37
CA PHE A 158 0.39 -7.62 7.99
C PHE A 158 -0.54 -8.49 7.15
N PRO A 159 -1.85 -8.17 7.12
CA PRO A 159 -2.79 -8.85 6.24
C PRO A 159 -2.29 -8.87 4.79
N THR A 160 -2.39 -10.05 4.17
CA THR A 160 -1.89 -10.28 2.82
C THR A 160 -2.87 -11.14 2.04
N THR A 161 -2.70 -11.14 0.72
CA THR A 161 -3.47 -11.97 -0.21
C THR A 161 -2.52 -12.85 -1.03
N ASP A 162 -3.00 -13.92 -1.64
CA ASP A 162 -2.13 -14.76 -2.49
C ASP A 162 -1.45 -13.92 -3.60
N ARG A 163 -2.22 -12.99 -4.21
CA ARG A 163 -1.68 -12.06 -5.21
C ARG A 163 -0.59 -11.16 -4.64
N TYR A 164 -0.69 -10.75 -3.38
CA TYR A 164 0.35 -9.95 -2.74
C TYR A 164 1.63 -10.76 -2.59
N GLN A 165 1.53 -12.01 -2.13
CA GLN A 165 2.69 -12.88 -1.98
C GLN A 165 3.44 -13.08 -3.30
N ASP A 166 2.72 -13.20 -4.41
CA ASP A 166 3.30 -13.32 -5.75
C ASP A 166 4.04 -12.04 -6.20
N LEU A 167 3.60 -10.86 -5.72
CA LEU A 167 4.16 -9.56 -6.12
C LEU A 167 5.38 -9.13 -5.30
N ILE A 168 5.68 -9.77 -4.17
CA ILE A 168 6.72 -9.31 -3.23
C ILE A 168 8.10 -9.24 -3.90
N GLU A 169 8.50 -10.28 -4.64
CA GLU A 169 9.81 -10.34 -5.30
C GLU A 169 9.91 -9.30 -6.44
N ASP A 170 8.84 -9.16 -7.24
CA ASP A 170 8.78 -8.21 -8.35
C ASP A 170 8.84 -6.75 -7.86
N VAL A 171 8.14 -6.45 -6.77
CA VAL A 171 8.16 -5.12 -6.14
C VAL A 171 9.53 -4.84 -5.53
N TRP A 172 10.13 -5.82 -4.86
CA TRP A 172 11.49 -5.68 -4.36
C TRP A 172 12.48 -5.37 -5.49
N ALA A 173 12.42 -6.11 -6.59
CA ALA A 173 13.26 -5.85 -7.76
C ALA A 173 13.05 -4.43 -8.30
N GLN A 174 11.80 -3.98 -8.44
CA GLN A 174 11.48 -2.62 -8.89
C GLN A 174 12.06 -1.55 -7.98
N ILE A 175 11.96 -1.70 -6.66
CA ILE A 175 12.54 -0.74 -5.69
C ILE A 175 14.05 -0.66 -5.87
N ARG A 176 14.74 -1.81 -6.04
CA ARG A 176 16.20 -1.85 -6.20
C ARG A 176 16.65 -1.27 -7.54
N HIS A 177 15.92 -1.53 -8.62
CA HIS A 177 16.26 -1.01 -9.95
C HIS A 177 15.89 0.47 -10.13
N ALA A 178 14.80 0.96 -9.51
CA ALA A 178 14.45 2.38 -9.48
C ALA A 178 15.45 3.22 -8.66
N SER A 179 16.10 2.61 -7.66
CA SER A 179 17.13 3.27 -6.85
C SER A 179 18.49 3.43 -7.54
N VAL A 180 18.68 2.85 -8.73
CA VAL A 180 19.81 3.18 -9.60
C VAL A 180 19.39 4.44 -10.36
N PRO A 181 20.13 5.56 -10.27
CA PRO A 181 19.85 6.69 -11.15
C PRO A 181 19.96 6.16 -12.58
N SER A 182 18.82 6.02 -13.24
CA SER A 182 18.77 5.78 -14.67
C SER A 182 19.38 7.02 -15.29
N THR A 183 20.64 6.92 -15.69
CA THR A 183 21.19 7.76 -16.74
C THR A 183 20.12 7.79 -17.83
N PRO A 184 19.65 8.97 -18.27
CA PRO A 184 18.64 9.03 -19.30
C PRO A 184 19.28 8.46 -20.56
N SER A 185 19.04 7.17 -20.83
CA SER A 185 19.43 6.55 -22.08
C SER A 185 18.45 7.06 -23.12
N CYS A 186 18.77 8.26 -23.62
CA CYS A 186 18.29 8.77 -24.88
C CYS A 186 18.82 7.85 -25.99
N VAL A 187 18.23 6.66 -26.14
CA VAL A 187 18.37 5.83 -27.35
C VAL A 187 17.03 5.13 -27.62
N LEU A 188 16.03 5.93 -27.93
CA LEU A 188 14.84 5.46 -28.64
C LEU A 188 14.48 6.44 -29.75
N GLN A 189 15.43 6.69 -30.65
CA GLN A 189 15.10 7.06 -32.03
C GLN A 189 16.12 6.40 -32.95
N VAL A 190 15.65 6.05 -34.16
CA VAL A 190 16.43 5.63 -35.34
C VAL A 190 16.73 4.10 -35.37
N PHE A 191 16.12 3.22 -36.18
CA PHE A 191 15.26 3.31 -37.36
C PHE A 191 14.24 2.15 -37.37
N ARG A 192 12.96 2.47 -37.63
CA ARG A 192 12.06 1.62 -38.42
C ARG A 192 11.95 2.31 -39.77
N GLN A 193 12.52 1.73 -40.82
CA GLN A 193 12.13 1.91 -42.24
C GLN A 193 13.09 1.10 -43.12
N HIS A 194 12.72 -0.12 -43.45
CA HIS A 194 12.42 -0.60 -44.81
C HIS A 194 12.18 -2.11 -44.79
#